data_AF-A0A1Z4ER44-F1
#
_entry.id   AF-A0A1Z4ER44-F1
#
_cell.length_a   1.000
_cell.length_b   1.000
_cell.length_c   1.000
_cell.angle_alpha   90.00
_cell.angle_beta   90.00
_cell.angle_gamma   90.00
#
_symmetry.space_group_name_H-M   'P 1'
#
loop_
_entity.id
_entity.type
_entity.pdbx_description
1 polymer ?
#
loop_
_entity_poly.entity_id
_entity_poly.type
_entity_poly.pdbx_seq_one_letter_code
_entity_poly.pdbx_strand_id
1 'polypeptide(L)' 'MADAAEALSARTLLPVPWVETVDISNAVVFLASDEARYITGTQLVVDAGLTQKV' A
#
# COMPACT_ATOMS: atom_id res chain seq x y z
N MET A 1 11.19 -15.59 9.37
CA MET A 1 10.85 -14.31 8.73
C MET A 1 11.11 -14.38 7.23
N ALA A 2 12.27 -14.87 6.77
CA ALA A 2 12.55 -15.09 5.34
C ALA A 2 11.48 -15.96 4.64
N ASP A 3 11.13 -17.11 5.22
CA ASP A 3 10.11 -18.01 4.64
C ASP A 3 8.73 -17.36 4.50
N ALA A 4 8.37 -16.49 5.45
CA ALA A 4 7.11 -15.75 5.39
C ALA A 4 7.13 -14.66 4.32
N ALA A 5 8.26 -13.97 4.16
CA ALA A 5 8.41 -12.96 3.12
C ALA A 5 8.33 -13.59 1.71
N GLU A 6 8.98 -14.73 1.50
CA GLU A 6 8.88 -15.46 0.25
C GLU A 6 7.43 -15.87 -0.05
N ALA A 7 6.76 -16.50 0.92
CA ALA A 7 5.37 -16.95 0.74
C ALA A 7 4.38 -15.80 0.50
N LEU A 8 4.55 -14.66 1.18
CA LEU A 8 3.63 -13.53 1.07
C LEU A 8 3.83 -12.70 -0.20
N SER A 9 5.05 -12.66 -0.75
CA SER A 9 5.33 -11.93 -2.01
C SER A 9 4.51 -12.48 -3.20
N ALA A 10 4.10 -13.76 -3.14
CA ALA A 10 3.24 -14.36 -4.15
C ALA A 10 1.76 -13.92 -4.04
N ARG A 11 1.36 -13.21 -2.98
CA ARG A 11 -0.05 -12.82 -2.73
C ARG A 11 -0.40 -11.41 -3.19
N THR A 12 0.60 -10.56 -3.41
CA THR A 12 0.46 -9.20 -3.91
C THR A 12 0.65 -9.16 -5.43
N LEU A 13 0.26 -8.06 -6.09
CA LEU A 13 0.56 -7.87 -7.52
C LEU A 13 1.99 -7.38 -7.72
N LEU A 14 2.48 -6.53 -6.81
CA LEU A 14 3.88 -6.14 -6.78
C LEU A 14 4.72 -7.21 -6.05
N PRO A 15 5.96 -7.49 -6.47
CA PRO A 15 6.80 -8.54 -5.90
C PRO A 15 7.43 -8.10 -4.57
N VAL A 16 6.60 -7.72 -3.60
CA VAL A 16 6.98 -7.36 -2.23
C VAL A 16 6.15 -8.16 -1.24
N PRO A 17 6.71 -8.57 -0.09
CA PRO A 17 6.01 -9.43 0.85
C PRO A 17 4.89 -8.71 1.62
N TRP A 18 5.10 -7.42 1.89
CA TRP A 18 4.15 -6.51 2.51
C TRP A 18 4.64 -5.07 2.26
N VAL A 19 3.76 -4.11 2.53
CA VAL A 19 4.14 -2.69 2.57
C VAL A 19 4.78 -2.35 3.91
N GLU A 20 5.69 -1.38 3.90
CA GLU A 20 6.35 -0.88 5.11
C GLU A 20 5.57 0.30 5.71
N THR A 21 5.81 0.58 6.99
CA THR A 21 5.15 1.70 7.69
C THR A 21 5.39 3.06 7.03
N VAL A 22 6.53 3.22 6.35
CA VAL A 22 6.87 4.42 5.59
C VAL A 22 5.99 4.60 4.37
N ASP A 23 5.55 3.52 3.72
CA ASP A 23 4.68 3.59 2.53
C ASP A 23 3.30 4.16 2.89
N ILE A 24 2.77 3.73 4.04
CA ILE A 24 1.52 4.27 4.60
C ILE A 24 1.70 5.73 5.01
N SER A 25 2.80 6.04 5.69
CA SER A 25 3.09 7.40 6.15
C SER A 25 3.21 8.39 4.98
N ASN A 26 3.83 7.97 3.87
CA ASN A 26 3.93 8.77 2.66
C ASN A 26 2.54 9.06 2.05
N ALA A 27 1.65 8.07 2.01
CA ALA A 27 0.28 8.26 1.55
C ALA A 27 -0.52 9.22 2.45
N VAL A 28 -0.31 9.16 3.77
CA VAL A 28 -0.91 10.10 4.73
C VAL A 28 -0.40 11.52 4.48
N VAL A 29 0.91 11.72 4.32
CA VAL A 29 1.50 13.03 4.02
C VAL A 29 0.95 13.59 2.71
N PHE A 30 0.81 12.76 1.67
CA PHE A 30 0.15 13.18 0.43
C PHE A 30 -1.30 13.61 0.67
N LEU A 31 -2.12 12.82 1.37
CA LEU A 31 -3.51 13.20 1.63
C LEU A 31 -3.66 14.46 2.48
N ALA A 32 -2.67 14.77 3.32
CA ALA A 32 -2.64 16.00 4.13
C ALA A 32 -2.13 17.23 3.37
N SER A 33 -1.62 17.07 2.15
CA SER A 33 -1.00 18.13 1.35
C SER A 33 -2.01 18.94 0.53
N ASP A 34 -1.56 20.08 -0.01
CA ASP A 34 -2.36 20.93 -0.89
C ASP A 34 -2.70 20.24 -2.22
N GLU A 35 -1.85 19.29 -2.66
CA GLU A 35 -2.05 18.47 -3.85
C GLU A 35 -3.30 17.58 -3.74
N ALA A 36 -3.71 17.22 -2.52
CA ALA A 36 -4.88 16.40 -2.24
C ALA A 36 -6.12 17.21 -1.79
N ARG A 37 -6.12 18.55 -1.89
CA ARG A 37 -7.11 19.44 -1.26
C ARG A 37 -8.59 19.18 -1.59
N TYR A 38 -8.89 18.42 -2.64
CA TYR A 38 -10.26 18.07 -3.05
C TYR A 38 -10.52 16.56 -3.08
N ILE A 39 -9.56 15.76 -2.59
CA ILE A 39 -9.73 14.32 -2.44
C ILE A 39 -10.49 14.08 -1.13
N THR A 40 -11.72 13.59 -1.24
CA THR A 40 -12.58 13.29 -0.09
C THR A 40 -13.46 12.08 -0.39
N GLY A 41 -13.90 11.37 0.65
CA GLY A 41 -14.81 10.22 0.55
C GLY A 41 -14.23 9.00 -0.20
N THR A 42 -12.93 8.99 -0.48
CA THR A 42 -12.25 7.90 -1.21
C THR A 42 -11.40 7.05 -0.27
N GLN A 43 -11.21 5.79 -0.65
CA GLN A 43 -10.23 4.90 -0.03
C GLN A 43 -8.99 4.84 -0.94
N LEU A 44 -7.88 5.40 -0.45
CA LEU A 44 -6.57 5.24 -1.11
C LEU A 44 -5.93 3.94 -0.60
N VAL A 45 -6.03 2.87 -1.40
CA VAL A 45 -5.51 1.55 -1.03
C VAL A 45 -4.00 1.49 -1.25
N VAL A 46 -3.25 1.13 -0.20
CA VAL A 46 -1.78 0.99 -0.21
C VAL A 46 -1.43 -0.40 0.32
N ASP A 47 -1.57 -1.42 -0.54
CA ASP A 47 -1.48 -2.84 -0.13
C ASP A 47 -0.67 -3.70 -1.12
N ALA A 48 0.15 -3.07 -1.97
CA ALA A 48 0.89 -3.74 -3.04
C ALA A 48 0.02 -4.55 -4.02
N GLY A 49 -1.28 -4.21 -4.13
CA GLY A 49 -2.25 -4.88 -5.01
C GLY A 49 -2.83 -6.16 -4.42
N LEU A 50 -2.68 -6.40 -3.12
CA LEU A 50 -3.22 -7.58 -2.45
C LEU A 50 -4.74 -7.73 -2.66
N THR A 51 -5.50 -6.63 -2.54
CA THR A 51 -6.97 -6.65 -2.70
C THR A 51 -7.44 -6.66 -4.15
N GLN A 52 -6.53 -6.46 -5.12
CA GLN A 52 -6.84 -6.42 -6.56
C GLN A 52 -6.45 -7.71 -7.29
N LYS A 53 -5.79 -8.64 -6.59
CA LYS A 53 -5.40 -9.94 -7.12
C LYS A 53 -6.58 -10.90 -7.03
N VAL A 54 -7.41 -10.92 -8.07
CA VAL A 54 -8.46 -11.93 -8.30
C VAL A 54 -7.88 -13.31 -8.55
#